data_AF-A0AAE0L551-F1
#
_entry.id   AF-A0AAE0L551-F1
#
_cell.length_a   1.000
_cell.length_b   1.000
_cell.length_c   1.000
_cell.angle_alpha   90.00
_cell.angle_beta   90.00
_cell.angle_gamma   90.00
#
_symmetry.space_group_name_H-M   'P 1'
#
loop_
_entity.id
_entity.type
_entity.pdbx_description
1 polymer ?
#
loop_
_entity_poly.entity_id
_entity_poly.type
_entity_poly.pdbx_seq_one_letter_code
_entity_poly.pdbx_strand_id
1 'polypeptide(L)'
;MCHHAHRAFICLTGFLTYYAVCGEPRDVETSRHSNTRWTAASFPNPQVEVEKCGRREKSSICDPSGIISEISANVVQGAINAIHKDTGFQVAVALLGRTRRGDNRGAEEMSRGLHDSWGVGEKDKNNGVLFLLAKYDRQLYISTGKGALKQLPNDALDKIIARAKPQLREEKYDKAVEQVVDDIGAALGGEVLPEVKTESEGNNGWGVSAVGAAILLYFAGIAKSGWDRHTFVRQYRQATAHLESLHTARRRAGGPGSYVSTSCPICLQDFPPSPPPRCEPSLSPDRAPDMMEAALLTSEQDARRTPGEMVPVTISCGHMYCENCILNWMRQCSSSPTCPICRARISEAPQRGGQPHGHSRERQPSRSQMDFQPELAYRLGRLNFFYPRIVTPMLVERWSHHSFQHPFVDDFAYQNIRSEYTSYTTSSHSHGGSLSASHSFGGGSSMGGGGSGGSW
;
A
#
# COMPACT_ATOMS: atom_id res chain seq x y z
N MET A 1 -32.39 -1.33 -90.18
CA MET A 1 -33.04 -0.75 -88.98
C MET A 1 -31.91 -0.50 -87.98
N CYS A 2 -31.28 0.68 -87.96
CA CYS A 2 -31.71 1.89 -87.23
C CYS A 2 -31.99 1.55 -85.76
N HIS A 3 -31.49 2.20 -84.71
CA HIS A 3 -30.72 3.43 -84.52
C HIS A 3 -30.53 3.53 -82.98
N HIS A 4 -29.37 3.98 -82.50
CA HIS A 4 -29.09 4.81 -81.30
C HIS A 4 -27.65 4.48 -80.84
N ALA A 5 -26.60 5.15 -81.31
CA ALA A 5 -26.20 6.53 -81.02
C ALA A 5 -25.97 6.75 -79.51
N HIS A 6 -24.90 7.35 -79.01
CA HIS A 6 -23.68 7.95 -79.55
C HIS A 6 -22.91 8.45 -78.29
N ARG A 7 -21.57 8.43 -78.32
CA ARG A 7 -20.64 9.38 -77.63
C ARG A 7 -20.57 9.29 -76.08
N ALA A 8 -19.43 9.47 -75.41
CA ALA A 8 -18.18 10.12 -75.78
C ALA A 8 -16.98 9.48 -75.04
N PHE A 9 -15.91 9.35 -75.82
CA PHE A 9 -14.51 9.16 -75.44
C PHE A 9 -13.89 10.53 -75.08
N ILE A 10 -12.62 10.55 -74.63
CA ILE A 10 -11.66 11.69 -74.48
C ILE A 10 -11.49 12.10 -73.00
N CYS A 11 -10.42 11.75 -72.26
CA CYS A 11 -8.96 11.91 -72.45
C CYS A 11 -8.48 13.38 -72.44
N LEU A 12 -7.35 13.63 -71.77
CA LEU A 12 -6.48 14.82 -71.81
C LEU A 12 -6.69 15.98 -70.80
N THR A 13 -5.73 16.01 -69.87
CA THR A 13 -4.84 17.13 -69.49
C THR A 13 -5.35 18.35 -68.73
N GLY A 14 -4.71 18.57 -67.57
CA GLY A 14 -4.09 19.87 -67.28
C GLY A 14 -4.42 20.47 -65.90
N PHE A 15 -3.37 20.91 -65.20
CA PHE A 15 -3.39 21.90 -64.11
C PHE A 15 -4.04 21.45 -62.79
N LEU A 16 -3.31 21.18 -61.71
CA LEU A 16 -2.50 22.16 -60.97
C LEU A 16 -1.54 21.43 -60.01
N THR A 17 -0.28 21.87 -60.05
CA THR A 17 0.64 21.86 -58.93
C THR A 17 -0.05 22.32 -57.63
N TYR A 18 -0.10 21.45 -56.62
CA TYR A 18 -0.17 21.93 -55.24
C TYR A 18 0.76 21.09 -54.36
N TYR A 19 1.70 21.82 -53.78
CA TYR A 19 2.69 21.37 -52.82
C TYR A 19 2.07 20.49 -51.72
N ALA A 20 2.45 19.22 -51.66
CA ALA A 20 2.43 18.48 -50.42
C ALA A 20 3.71 18.83 -49.65
N VAL A 21 3.67 19.96 -48.94
CA VAL A 21 4.66 20.28 -47.92
C VAL A 21 4.57 19.18 -46.87
N CYS A 22 5.67 18.43 -46.70
CA CYS A 22 5.88 17.56 -45.56
C CYS A 22 5.83 18.43 -44.30
N GLY A 23 4.73 18.33 -43.55
CA GLY A 23 4.62 18.92 -42.22
C GLY A 23 5.49 18.15 -41.24
N GLU A 24 6.43 18.86 -40.62
CA GLU A 24 7.30 18.35 -39.56
C GLU A 24 6.49 17.96 -38.30
N PRO A 25 6.82 16.86 -37.60
CA PRO A 25 6.05 16.40 -36.45
C PRO A 25 6.24 17.34 -35.24
N ARG A 26 5.14 17.91 -34.74
CA ARG A 26 5.10 18.87 -33.60
C ARG A 26 5.17 18.21 -32.21
N ASP A 27 5.62 16.97 -32.12
CA ASP A 27 5.33 16.13 -30.95
C ASP A 27 6.48 16.06 -29.93
N VAL A 28 7.66 16.59 -30.26
CA VAL A 28 8.84 16.54 -29.37
C VAL A 28 8.91 17.75 -28.43
N GLU A 29 8.47 18.93 -28.86
CA GLU A 29 8.58 20.18 -28.09
C GLU A 29 7.54 20.29 -26.95
N THR A 30 6.37 19.69 -27.12
CA THR A 30 5.29 19.64 -26.11
C THR A 30 5.68 18.82 -24.87
N SER A 31 6.51 17.79 -25.03
CA SER A 31 7.00 16.96 -23.93
C SER A 31 7.99 17.71 -23.01
N ARG A 32 8.90 18.52 -23.58
CA ARG A 32 9.90 19.31 -22.82
C ARG A 32 9.26 20.40 -21.96
N HIS A 33 8.19 21.04 -22.43
CA HIS A 33 7.48 22.07 -21.68
C HIS A 33 6.61 21.50 -20.54
N SER A 34 6.21 20.23 -20.62
CA SER A 34 5.34 19.58 -19.62
C SER A 34 6.01 19.36 -18.25
N ASN A 35 7.33 19.15 -18.23
CA ASN A 35 8.11 18.88 -17.01
C ASN A 35 8.87 20.11 -16.48
N THR A 36 8.84 21.23 -17.20
CA THR A 36 9.53 22.45 -16.79
C THR A 36 8.78 23.09 -15.61
N ARG A 37 9.49 23.25 -14.49
CA ARG A 37 8.98 23.98 -13.32
C ARG A 37 9.38 25.44 -13.41
N TRP A 38 8.37 26.30 -13.43
CA TRP A 38 8.56 27.73 -13.57
C TRP A 38 8.70 28.43 -12.22
N THR A 39 9.50 29.49 -12.22
CA THR A 39 9.57 30.49 -11.17
C THR A 39 9.25 31.84 -11.78
N ALA A 40 8.79 32.81 -10.98
CA ALA A 40 8.43 34.14 -11.50
C ALA A 40 9.61 34.81 -12.24
N ALA A 41 10.84 34.60 -11.79
CA ALA A 41 12.04 35.14 -12.43
C ALA A 41 12.43 34.45 -13.74
N SER A 42 12.05 33.19 -13.93
CA SER A 42 12.44 32.40 -15.10
C SER A 42 11.37 32.36 -16.18
N PHE A 43 10.15 32.78 -15.87
CA PHE A 43 9.01 32.72 -16.78
C PHE A 43 8.98 33.96 -17.69
N PRO A 44 8.80 33.78 -19.01
CA PRO A 44 9.01 34.84 -19.98
C PRO A 44 8.03 35.99 -19.82
N ASN A 45 8.48 37.22 -20.05
CA ASN A 45 7.60 38.39 -20.05
C ASN A 45 7.01 38.62 -21.45
N PRO A 46 5.68 38.59 -21.64
CA PRO A 46 5.07 38.68 -22.97
C PRO A 46 5.23 40.05 -23.65
N GLN A 47 5.72 41.07 -22.94
CA GLN A 47 6.01 42.39 -23.50
C GLN A 47 7.39 42.53 -24.12
N VAL A 48 8.31 41.66 -23.71
CA VAL A 48 9.73 41.70 -24.09
C VAL A 48 10.13 40.44 -24.83
N GLU A 49 9.62 39.28 -24.40
CA GLU A 49 9.97 37.93 -24.87
C GLU A 49 8.78 37.26 -25.58
N VAL A 50 8.23 37.96 -26.58
CA VAL A 50 7.02 37.57 -27.32
C VAL A 50 7.03 36.12 -27.84
N GLU A 51 8.12 35.72 -28.50
CA GLU A 51 8.23 34.39 -29.12
C GLU A 51 8.28 33.27 -28.06
N LYS A 52 8.93 33.51 -26.91
CA LYS A 52 8.98 32.53 -25.81
C LYS A 52 7.61 32.30 -25.18
N CYS A 53 6.70 33.25 -25.32
CA CYS A 53 5.32 33.16 -24.85
C CYS A 53 4.38 32.46 -25.85
N GLY A 54 4.90 31.94 -26.98
CA GLY A 54 4.08 31.29 -28.01
C GLY A 54 3.26 32.27 -28.85
N ARG A 55 3.70 33.53 -28.95
CA ARG A 55 2.99 34.62 -29.64
C ARG A 55 3.85 35.22 -30.74
N ARG A 56 3.22 35.86 -31.73
CA ARG A 56 3.91 36.52 -32.87
C ARG A 56 4.04 38.04 -32.69
N GLU A 57 3.23 38.60 -31.80
CA GLU A 57 3.18 40.02 -31.49
C GLU A 57 3.04 40.21 -29.98
N LYS A 58 3.34 41.41 -29.49
CA LYS A 58 3.19 41.74 -28.07
C LYS A 58 1.75 41.49 -27.63
N SER A 59 1.60 40.85 -26.48
CA SER A 59 0.31 40.47 -25.93
C SER A 59 0.33 40.56 -24.41
N SER A 60 -0.85 40.52 -23.79
CA SER A 60 -0.99 40.38 -22.34
C SER A 60 -1.01 38.93 -21.88
N ILE A 61 -0.86 37.99 -22.81
CA ILE A 61 -0.94 36.54 -22.58
C ILE A 61 0.43 35.94 -22.82
N CYS A 62 0.83 35.02 -21.94
CA CYS A 62 2.03 34.20 -22.12
C CYS A 62 1.71 32.71 -21.91
N ASP A 63 1.91 31.90 -22.95
CA ASP A 63 1.70 30.46 -22.94
C ASP A 63 2.87 29.71 -23.62
N PRO A 64 4.03 29.60 -22.96
CA PRO A 64 5.16 28.82 -23.47
C PRO A 64 4.84 27.33 -23.64
N SER A 65 3.78 26.83 -22.99
CA SER A 65 3.46 25.39 -22.95
C SER A 65 2.41 24.99 -23.99
N GLY A 66 1.82 25.93 -24.73
CA GLY A 66 0.75 25.68 -25.68
C GLY A 66 -0.48 25.01 -25.05
N ILE A 67 -0.87 25.48 -23.86
CA ILE A 67 -2.05 24.98 -23.12
C ILE A 67 -3.34 25.34 -23.84
N ILE A 68 -3.40 26.53 -24.46
CA ILE A 68 -4.52 26.97 -25.30
C ILE A 68 -4.09 27.12 -26.76
N SER A 69 -5.07 27.06 -27.65
CA SER A 69 -4.89 27.28 -29.08
C SER A 69 -4.55 28.74 -29.41
N GLU A 70 -3.85 28.97 -30.53
CA GLU A 70 -3.55 30.32 -31.02
C GLU A 70 -4.84 31.14 -31.28
N ILE A 71 -5.91 30.46 -31.70
CA ILE A 71 -7.24 31.06 -31.92
C ILE A 71 -7.81 31.57 -30.58
N SER A 72 -7.84 30.71 -29.55
CA SER A 72 -8.34 31.11 -28.22
C SER A 72 -7.48 32.22 -27.62
N ALA A 73 -6.15 32.15 -27.73
CA ALA A 73 -5.26 33.21 -27.29
C ALA A 73 -5.57 34.57 -27.97
N ASN A 74 -5.92 34.57 -29.27
CA ASN A 74 -6.33 35.80 -29.96
C ASN A 74 -7.69 36.32 -29.48
N VAL A 75 -8.66 35.43 -29.23
CA VAL A 75 -9.97 35.80 -28.66
C VAL A 75 -9.79 36.44 -27.28
N VAL A 76 -9.04 35.78 -26.41
CA VAL A 76 -8.73 36.26 -25.06
C VAL A 76 -8.00 37.61 -25.11
N GLN A 77 -7.05 37.79 -26.04
CA GLN A 77 -6.35 39.06 -26.18
C GLN A 77 -7.30 40.18 -26.62
N GLY A 78 -8.24 39.89 -27.52
CA GLY A 78 -9.30 40.83 -27.91
C GLY A 78 -10.17 41.25 -26.73
N ALA A 79 -10.59 40.28 -25.90
CA ALA A 79 -11.36 40.55 -24.68
C ALA A 79 -10.56 41.41 -23.67
N ILE A 80 -9.28 41.09 -23.43
CA ILE A 80 -8.40 41.90 -22.56
C ILE A 80 -8.30 43.35 -23.07
N ASN A 81 -8.15 43.55 -24.38
CA ASN A 81 -8.08 44.88 -24.97
C ASN A 81 -9.41 45.66 -24.78
N ALA A 82 -10.56 44.98 -24.89
CA ALA A 82 -11.86 45.57 -24.63
C ALA A 82 -12.02 45.98 -23.16
N ILE A 83 -11.65 45.09 -22.22
CA ILE A 83 -11.66 45.40 -20.78
C ILE A 83 -10.83 46.65 -20.50
N HIS A 84 -9.63 46.75 -21.07
CA HIS A 84 -8.78 47.91 -20.87
C HIS A 84 -9.40 49.20 -21.42
N LYS A 85 -9.99 49.14 -22.60
CA LYS A 85 -10.66 50.28 -23.23
C LYS A 85 -11.88 50.76 -22.44
N ASP A 86 -12.68 49.83 -21.94
CA ASP A 86 -14.00 50.14 -21.38
C ASP A 86 -13.93 50.47 -19.89
N THR A 87 -13.02 49.82 -19.15
CA THR A 87 -12.92 49.94 -17.69
C THR A 87 -11.63 50.62 -17.22
N GLY A 88 -10.62 50.72 -18.09
CA GLY A 88 -9.29 51.23 -17.76
C GLY A 88 -8.40 50.23 -17.01
N PHE A 89 -8.86 49.03 -16.66
CA PHE A 89 -8.05 48.01 -15.97
C PHE A 89 -7.10 47.28 -16.93
N GLN A 90 -5.99 46.75 -16.43
CA GLN A 90 -5.06 45.95 -17.23
C GLN A 90 -5.10 44.49 -16.76
N VAL A 91 -5.44 43.59 -17.68
CA VAL A 91 -5.51 42.15 -17.40
C VAL A 91 -4.34 41.43 -18.10
N ALA A 92 -3.68 40.53 -17.40
CA ALA A 92 -2.62 39.67 -17.91
C ALA A 92 -2.93 38.20 -17.63
N VAL A 93 -2.49 37.30 -18.52
CA VAL A 93 -2.72 35.85 -18.41
C VAL A 93 -1.40 35.10 -18.53
N ALA A 94 -1.11 34.25 -17.55
CA ALA A 94 0.07 33.39 -17.53
C ALA A 94 -0.37 31.92 -17.48
N LEU A 95 -0.06 31.17 -18.53
CA LEU A 95 -0.38 29.76 -18.66
C LEU A 95 0.92 28.96 -18.60
N LEU A 96 0.98 27.98 -17.69
CA LEU A 96 2.20 27.22 -17.48
C LEU A 96 1.91 25.78 -17.09
N GLY A 97 2.89 24.90 -17.34
CA GLY A 97 2.79 23.51 -16.94
C GLY A 97 2.78 23.33 -15.42
N ARG A 98 3.89 23.68 -14.76
CA ARG A 98 4.11 23.49 -13.32
C ARG A 98 4.78 24.69 -12.67
N THR A 99 4.34 25.02 -11.47
CA THR A 99 5.04 25.89 -10.53
C THR A 99 6.16 25.12 -9.81
N ARG A 100 7.02 25.85 -9.10
CA ARG A 100 8.08 25.23 -8.27
C ARG A 100 7.53 24.33 -7.15
N ARG A 101 6.44 24.73 -6.49
CA ARG A 101 5.90 24.06 -5.30
C ARG A 101 4.76 23.08 -5.61
N GLY A 102 4.00 23.31 -6.67
CA GLY A 102 2.91 22.42 -7.08
C GLY A 102 1.61 22.55 -6.29
N ASP A 103 1.52 23.54 -5.39
CA ASP A 103 0.39 23.77 -4.50
C ASP A 103 -0.17 25.20 -4.68
N ASN A 104 -1.31 25.49 -4.02
CA ASN A 104 -1.96 26.80 -4.12
C ASN A 104 -1.03 27.95 -3.68
N ARG A 105 -0.16 27.71 -2.68
CA ARG A 105 0.85 28.71 -2.27
C ARG A 105 1.87 28.97 -3.37
N GLY A 106 2.29 27.94 -4.09
CA GLY A 106 3.13 28.07 -5.28
C GLY A 106 2.46 28.88 -6.39
N ALA A 107 1.16 28.68 -6.63
CA ALA A 107 0.39 29.46 -7.59
C ALA A 107 0.25 30.93 -7.17
N GLU A 108 0.00 31.20 -5.88
CA GLU A 108 -0.01 32.56 -5.33
C GLU A 108 1.34 33.26 -5.48
N GLU A 109 2.42 32.64 -4.99
CA GLU A 109 3.79 33.17 -5.07
C GLU A 109 4.17 33.47 -6.53
N MET A 110 3.83 32.56 -7.44
CA MET A 110 4.08 32.71 -8.87
C MET A 110 3.26 33.87 -9.46
N SER A 111 1.95 33.91 -9.20
CA SER A 111 1.06 34.91 -9.76
C SER A 111 1.44 36.32 -9.30
N ARG A 112 1.68 36.52 -7.99
CA ARG A 112 2.13 37.82 -7.45
C ARG A 112 3.50 38.22 -7.99
N GLY A 113 4.45 37.29 -8.03
CA GLY A 113 5.77 37.55 -8.58
C GLY A 113 5.73 37.95 -10.06
N LEU A 114 4.87 37.31 -10.86
CA LEU A 114 4.64 37.71 -12.25
C LEU A 114 3.94 39.06 -12.36
N HIS A 115 2.95 39.33 -11.51
CA HIS A 115 2.22 40.59 -11.50
C HIS A 115 3.19 41.76 -11.31
N ASP A 116 4.07 41.66 -10.32
CA ASP A 116 5.05 42.69 -9.99
C ASP A 116 6.18 42.77 -11.03
N SER A 117 6.73 41.64 -11.47
CA SER A 117 7.86 41.61 -12.43
C SER A 117 7.45 42.05 -13.83
N TRP A 118 6.22 41.74 -14.24
CA TRP A 118 5.66 42.24 -15.49
C TRP A 118 5.21 43.69 -15.34
N GLY A 119 4.84 44.12 -14.13
CA GLY A 119 4.37 45.47 -13.84
C GLY A 119 2.91 45.68 -14.24
N VAL A 120 2.05 44.68 -14.05
CA VAL A 120 0.64 44.71 -14.52
C VAL A 120 -0.15 45.80 -13.81
N GLY A 121 -0.84 46.65 -14.57
CA GLY A 121 -1.52 47.85 -14.07
C GLY A 121 -0.68 49.10 -14.19
N GLU A 122 -1.29 50.27 -14.03
CA GLU A 122 -0.60 51.56 -13.96
C GLU A 122 -0.05 51.81 -12.56
N LYS A 123 1.19 52.28 -12.46
CA LYS A 123 1.91 52.56 -11.21
C LYS A 123 1.09 53.33 -10.17
N ASP A 124 0.37 54.36 -10.60
CA ASP A 124 -0.38 55.25 -9.70
C ASP A 124 -1.77 54.70 -9.34
N LYS A 125 -2.37 53.89 -10.22
CA LYS A 125 -3.74 53.37 -10.05
C LYS A 125 -3.78 51.97 -9.45
N ASN A 126 -2.73 51.17 -9.66
CA ASN A 126 -2.66 49.75 -9.31
C ASN A 126 -3.91 48.97 -9.77
N ASN A 127 -4.34 49.25 -11.00
CA ASN A 127 -5.50 48.66 -11.70
C ASN A 127 -5.13 47.40 -12.50
N GLY A 128 -4.14 46.64 -12.03
CA GLY A 128 -3.67 45.40 -12.65
C GLY A 128 -4.39 44.16 -12.12
N VAL A 129 -4.62 43.19 -12.98
CA VAL A 129 -5.13 41.85 -12.64
C VAL A 129 -4.31 40.81 -13.42
N LEU A 130 -3.75 39.82 -12.73
CA LEU A 130 -3.03 38.72 -13.36
C LEU A 130 -3.70 37.39 -13.04
N PHE A 131 -4.12 36.68 -14.09
CA PHE A 131 -4.64 35.32 -14.00
C PHE A 131 -3.53 34.30 -14.33
N LEU A 132 -3.32 33.35 -13.43
CA LEU A 132 -2.38 32.25 -13.56
C LEU A 132 -3.12 30.92 -13.64
N LEU A 133 -2.72 30.07 -14.60
CA LEU A 133 -3.16 28.68 -14.69
C LEU A 133 -1.94 27.74 -14.78
N ALA A 134 -1.80 26.86 -13.78
CA ALA A 134 -0.78 25.81 -13.73
C ALA A 134 -1.40 24.44 -14.02
N LYS A 135 -1.37 24.02 -15.30
CA LYS A 135 -2.11 22.86 -15.81
C LYS A 135 -1.85 21.57 -15.02
N TYR A 136 -0.59 21.20 -14.85
CA TYR A 136 -0.23 19.91 -14.24
C TYR A 136 -0.21 19.92 -12.71
N ASP A 137 -0.28 21.10 -12.10
CA ASP A 137 -0.45 21.25 -10.67
C ASP A 137 -1.94 21.33 -10.28
N ARG A 138 -2.82 21.46 -11.29
CA ARG A 138 -4.26 21.72 -11.14
C ARG A 138 -4.53 22.93 -10.25
N GLN A 139 -3.66 23.94 -10.31
CA GLN A 139 -3.76 25.17 -9.52
C GLN A 139 -4.00 26.37 -10.44
N LEU A 140 -4.85 27.28 -10.00
CA LEU A 140 -5.04 28.58 -10.63
C LEU A 140 -5.07 29.66 -9.56
N TYR A 141 -4.65 30.87 -9.92
CA TYR A 141 -4.63 32.00 -9.00
C TYR A 141 -4.85 33.32 -9.76
N ILE A 142 -5.69 34.19 -9.22
CA ILE A 142 -5.91 35.55 -9.72
C ILE A 142 -5.31 36.52 -8.71
N SER A 143 -4.28 37.26 -9.12
CA SER A 143 -3.67 38.33 -8.33
C SER A 143 -4.25 39.68 -8.77
N THR A 144 -4.67 40.51 -7.83
CA THR A 144 -5.23 41.84 -8.12
C THR A 144 -4.39 42.94 -7.47
N GLY A 145 -4.24 44.06 -8.15
CA GLY A 145 -3.66 45.28 -7.61
C GLY A 145 -4.66 46.00 -6.68
N LYS A 146 -4.16 46.89 -5.83
CA LYS A 146 -4.98 47.60 -4.84
C LYS A 146 -6.14 48.40 -5.46
N GLY A 147 -5.96 48.93 -6.67
CA GLY A 147 -7.00 49.68 -7.38
C GLY A 147 -8.15 48.81 -7.87
N ALA A 148 -7.88 47.54 -8.18
CA ALA A 148 -8.88 46.59 -8.68
C ALA A 148 -9.77 46.00 -7.57
N LEU A 149 -9.33 46.04 -6.30
CA LEU A 149 -10.09 45.50 -5.17
C LEU A 149 -11.51 46.06 -5.00
N LYS A 150 -11.75 47.30 -5.46
CA LYS A 150 -13.07 47.94 -5.31
C LYS A 150 -14.13 47.29 -6.22
N GLN A 151 -13.74 46.91 -7.43
CA GLN A 151 -14.62 46.27 -8.41
C GLN A 151 -14.48 44.75 -8.42
N LEU A 152 -13.31 44.26 -8.03
CA LEU A 152 -12.95 42.84 -8.03
C LEU A 152 -12.49 42.38 -6.62
N PRO A 153 -13.40 42.38 -5.63
CA PRO A 153 -13.13 41.86 -4.29
C PRO A 153 -12.93 40.33 -4.31
N ASN A 154 -12.38 39.78 -3.22
CA ASN A 154 -12.02 38.36 -3.15
C ASN A 154 -13.22 37.42 -3.35
N ASP A 155 -14.43 37.78 -2.91
CA ASP A 155 -15.63 36.98 -3.11
C ASP A 155 -16.05 36.91 -4.59
N ALA A 156 -15.83 37.99 -5.35
CA ALA A 156 -16.01 37.97 -6.80
C ALA A 156 -14.97 37.05 -7.46
N LEU A 157 -13.70 37.11 -7.03
CA LEU A 157 -12.66 36.21 -7.51
C LEU A 157 -13.00 34.73 -7.24
N ASP A 158 -13.47 34.41 -6.03
CA ASP A 158 -13.87 33.05 -5.67
C ASP A 158 -14.98 32.52 -6.60
N LYS A 159 -15.95 33.36 -6.96
CA LYS A 159 -17.01 33.01 -7.92
C LYS A 159 -16.46 32.76 -9.32
N ILE A 160 -15.57 33.62 -9.81
CA ILE A 160 -14.91 33.45 -11.13
C ILE A 160 -14.18 32.12 -11.18
N ILE A 161 -13.39 31.82 -10.14
CA ILE A 161 -12.65 30.57 -10.03
C ILE A 161 -13.59 29.38 -10.00
N ALA A 162 -14.65 29.43 -9.19
CA ALA A 162 -15.64 28.36 -9.09
C ALA A 162 -16.35 28.09 -10.42
N ARG A 163 -16.65 29.13 -11.21
CA ARG A 163 -17.24 29.02 -12.55
C ARG A 163 -16.33 28.36 -13.58
N ALA A 164 -15.01 28.54 -13.44
CA ALA A 164 -14.03 27.95 -14.35
C ALA A 164 -13.76 26.46 -14.06
N LYS A 165 -13.91 26.00 -12.81
CA LYS A 165 -13.57 24.62 -12.40
C LYS A 165 -14.21 23.51 -13.25
N PRO A 166 -15.51 23.56 -13.63
CA PRO A 166 -16.11 22.51 -14.45
C PRO A 166 -15.40 22.33 -15.79
N GLN A 167 -15.12 23.42 -16.50
CA GLN A 167 -14.43 23.37 -17.79
C GLN A 167 -12.98 22.87 -17.64
N LEU A 168 -12.30 23.29 -16.56
CA LEU A 168 -10.96 22.81 -16.25
C LEU A 168 -10.91 21.31 -15.89
N ARG A 169 -11.95 20.78 -15.23
CA ARG A 169 -12.10 19.34 -14.94
C ARG A 169 -12.34 18.52 -16.20
N GLU A 170 -13.03 19.10 -17.17
CA GLU A 170 -13.26 18.51 -18.50
C GLU A 170 -12.08 18.74 -19.46
N GLU A 171 -10.97 19.30 -18.98
CA GLU A 171 -9.76 19.63 -19.77
C GLU A 171 -10.03 20.61 -20.93
N LYS A 172 -11.11 21.38 -20.86
CA LYS A 172 -11.48 22.42 -21.82
C LYS A 172 -10.76 23.73 -21.49
N TYR A 173 -9.44 23.73 -21.60
CA TYR A 173 -8.59 24.87 -21.19
C TYR A 173 -8.88 26.16 -21.98
N ASP A 174 -9.08 26.07 -23.30
CA ASP A 174 -9.44 27.24 -24.13
C ASP A 174 -10.68 27.95 -23.57
N LYS A 175 -11.75 27.17 -23.32
CA LYS A 175 -13.01 27.70 -22.79
C LYS A 175 -12.87 28.24 -21.39
N ALA A 176 -12.10 27.56 -20.53
CA ALA A 176 -11.91 28.00 -19.16
C ALA A 176 -11.21 29.36 -19.09
N VAL A 177 -10.17 29.56 -19.91
CA VAL A 177 -9.44 30.84 -19.96
C VAL A 177 -10.31 31.95 -20.55
N GLU A 178 -11.03 31.68 -21.65
CA GLU A 178 -12.02 32.60 -22.23
C GLU A 178 -13.04 33.04 -21.17
N GLN A 179 -13.67 32.09 -20.48
CA GLN A 179 -14.68 32.35 -19.45
C GLN A 179 -14.12 33.18 -18.29
N VAL A 180 -12.92 32.86 -17.80
CA VAL A 180 -12.30 33.61 -16.70
C VAL A 180 -12.07 35.07 -17.09
N VAL A 181 -11.57 35.34 -18.28
CA VAL A 181 -11.30 36.71 -18.73
C VAL A 181 -12.59 37.48 -18.95
N ASP A 182 -13.61 36.86 -19.53
CA ASP A 182 -14.93 37.47 -19.68
C ASP A 182 -15.56 37.79 -18.31
N ASP A 183 -15.46 36.88 -17.34
CA ASP A 183 -16.01 37.08 -16.01
C ASP A 183 -15.24 38.16 -15.21
N ILE A 184 -13.93 38.26 -15.39
CA ILE A 184 -13.13 39.38 -14.87
C ILE A 184 -13.62 40.69 -15.50
N GLY A 185 -13.82 40.72 -16.82
CA GLY A 185 -14.31 41.91 -17.52
C GLY A 185 -15.69 42.36 -17.03
N ALA A 186 -16.63 41.43 -16.90
CA ALA A 186 -17.97 41.68 -16.39
C ALA A 186 -17.93 42.23 -14.95
N ALA A 187 -17.15 41.60 -14.06
CA ALA A 187 -17.01 42.07 -12.68
C ALA A 187 -16.36 43.45 -12.59
N LEU A 188 -15.34 43.74 -13.41
CA LEU A 188 -14.71 45.07 -13.49
C LEU A 188 -15.65 46.14 -14.07
N GLY A 189 -16.56 45.75 -14.95
CA GLY A 189 -17.66 46.58 -15.46
C GLY A 189 -18.80 46.81 -14.46
N GLY A 190 -18.77 46.15 -13.30
CA GLY A 190 -19.80 46.26 -12.26
C GLY A 190 -20.99 45.33 -12.45
N GLU A 191 -20.90 44.35 -13.34
CA GLU A 191 -21.95 43.35 -13.55
C GLU A 191 -21.95 42.30 -12.43
N VAL A 192 -23.14 41.80 -12.09
CA VAL A 192 -23.30 40.73 -11.10
C VAL A 192 -23.12 39.38 -11.80
N LEU A 193 -22.07 38.65 -11.43
CA LEU A 193 -21.84 37.30 -11.95
C LEU A 193 -22.96 36.34 -11.51
N PRO A 194 -23.45 35.46 -12.40
CA PRO A 194 -24.44 34.46 -12.05
C PRO A 194 -23.93 33.56 -10.92
N GLU A 195 -24.84 33.15 -10.04
CA GLU A 195 -24.50 32.23 -8.95
C GLU A 195 -24.03 30.89 -9.52
N VAL A 196 -22.88 30.42 -9.03
CA VAL A 196 -22.48 29.05 -9.23
C VAL A 196 -23.46 28.20 -8.45
N LYS A 197 -24.30 27.44 -9.15
CA LYS A 197 -24.93 26.27 -8.57
C LYS A 197 -23.79 25.34 -8.20
N THR A 198 -23.30 25.47 -6.97
CA THR A 198 -22.62 24.36 -6.34
C THR A 198 -23.69 23.27 -6.35
N GLU A 199 -23.56 22.32 -7.26
CA GLU A 199 -23.98 20.98 -6.90
C GLU A 199 -23.19 20.74 -5.62
N SER A 200 -23.87 20.98 -4.48
CA SER A 200 -23.37 20.55 -3.18
C SER A 200 -22.78 19.20 -3.45
N GLU A 201 -21.50 18.98 -3.13
CA GLU A 201 -20.93 17.65 -3.08
C GLU A 201 -22.00 16.76 -2.46
N GLY A 202 -22.67 16.01 -3.33
CA GLY A 202 -23.87 15.31 -2.96
C GLY A 202 -23.37 14.33 -1.96
N ASN A 203 -23.69 14.57 -0.69
CA ASN A 203 -23.44 13.69 0.43
C ASN A 203 -23.87 12.30 0.00
N ASN A 204 -22.91 11.55 -0.54
CA ASN A 204 -22.98 10.14 -0.82
C ASN A 204 -22.82 9.45 0.54
N GLY A 205 -23.78 9.73 1.41
CA GLY A 205 -23.98 9.19 2.76
C GLY A 205 -24.24 7.68 2.76
N TRP A 206 -24.13 7.01 1.62
CA TRP A 206 -24.05 5.56 1.52
C TRP A 206 -22.61 5.04 1.58
N GLY A 207 -21.62 5.78 1.05
CA GLY A 207 -20.21 5.35 1.03
C GLY A 207 -19.49 5.52 2.37
N VAL A 208 -19.70 6.66 3.04
CA VAL A 208 -19.09 6.94 4.35
C VAL A 208 -19.74 6.11 5.46
N SER A 209 -21.05 5.84 5.37
CA SER A 209 -21.77 4.97 6.30
C SER A 209 -21.34 3.50 6.18
N ALA A 210 -21.06 3.01 4.97
CA ALA A 210 -20.58 1.64 4.78
C ALA A 210 -19.17 1.44 5.33
N VAL A 211 -18.26 2.39 5.12
CA VAL A 211 -16.89 2.33 5.66
C VAL A 211 -16.91 2.52 7.18
N GLY A 212 -17.71 3.45 7.71
CA GLY A 212 -17.90 3.62 9.15
C GLY A 212 -18.48 2.37 9.83
N ALA A 213 -19.49 1.74 9.22
CA ALA A 213 -20.06 0.50 9.71
C ALA A 213 -19.07 -0.67 9.65
N ALA A 214 -18.28 -0.78 8.56
CA ALA A 214 -17.26 -1.81 8.44
C ALA A 214 -16.16 -1.66 9.51
N ILE A 215 -15.73 -0.44 9.80
CA ILE A 215 -14.76 -0.14 10.86
C ILE A 215 -15.34 -0.48 12.24
N LEU A 216 -16.59 -0.11 12.53
CA LEU A 216 -17.25 -0.46 13.79
C LEU A 216 -17.44 -1.96 13.96
N LEU A 217 -17.81 -2.68 12.90
CA LEU A 217 -17.94 -4.14 12.91
C LEU A 217 -16.57 -4.82 13.09
N TYR A 218 -15.52 -4.28 12.50
CA TYR A 218 -14.15 -4.76 12.69
C TYR A 218 -13.70 -4.61 14.15
N PHE A 219 -13.88 -3.43 14.74
CA PHE A 219 -13.54 -3.19 16.16
C PHE A 219 -14.44 -3.99 17.11
N ALA A 220 -15.73 -4.16 16.81
CA ALA A 220 -16.63 -5.02 17.57
C ALA A 220 -16.21 -6.51 17.49
N GLY A 221 -15.72 -6.96 16.33
CA GLY A 221 -15.16 -8.30 16.15
C GLY A 221 -13.88 -8.52 16.97
N ILE A 222 -13.00 -7.52 17.05
CA ILE A 222 -11.81 -7.56 17.91
C ILE A 222 -12.22 -7.59 19.39
N ALA A 223 -13.18 -6.77 19.81
CA ALA A 223 -13.66 -6.76 21.19
C ALA A 223 -14.32 -8.10 21.58
N LYS A 224 -15.14 -8.68 20.68
CA LYS A 224 -15.78 -9.99 20.91
C LYS A 224 -14.76 -11.13 20.98
N SER A 225 -13.78 -11.16 20.07
CA SER A 225 -12.72 -12.18 20.11
C SER A 225 -11.82 -12.07 21.35
N GLY A 226 -11.60 -10.84 21.85
CA GLY A 226 -10.95 -10.59 23.13
C GLY A 226 -11.76 -11.09 24.32
N TRP A 227 -13.08 -10.84 24.34
CA TRP A 227 -13.98 -11.30 25.40
C TRP A 227 -14.08 -12.83 25.43
N ASP A 228 -14.28 -13.47 24.28
CA ASP A 228 -14.41 -14.93 24.16
C ASP A 228 -13.10 -15.64 24.58
N ARG A 229 -11.93 -15.04 24.30
CA ARG A 229 -10.65 -15.54 24.80
C ARG A 229 -10.53 -15.40 26.32
N HIS A 230 -11.08 -14.34 26.91
CA HIS A 230 -11.02 -14.11 28.35
C HIS A 230 -11.96 -15.05 29.13
N THR A 231 -13.15 -15.37 28.60
CA THR A 231 -14.07 -16.34 29.20
C THR A 231 -13.53 -17.77 29.09
N PHE A 232 -12.96 -18.16 27.95
CA PHE A 232 -12.34 -19.46 27.77
C PHE A 232 -11.16 -19.67 28.73
N VAL A 233 -10.32 -18.65 28.92
CA VAL A 233 -9.20 -18.72 29.88
C VAL A 233 -9.69 -18.87 31.32
N ARG A 234 -10.84 -18.27 31.69
CA ARG A 234 -11.43 -18.46 33.04
C ARG A 234 -11.92 -19.88 33.25
N GLN A 235 -12.63 -20.46 32.28
CA GLN A 235 -13.10 -21.85 32.34
C GLN A 235 -11.93 -22.85 32.33
N TYR A 236 -10.92 -22.60 31.50
CA TYR A 236 -9.71 -23.42 31.45
C TYR A 236 -8.92 -23.37 32.76
N ARG A 237 -8.81 -22.21 33.40
CA ARG A 237 -8.18 -22.08 34.74
C ARG A 237 -8.94 -22.85 35.83
N GLN A 238 -10.26 -22.83 35.80
CA GLN A 238 -11.07 -23.61 36.76
C GLN A 238 -10.91 -25.12 36.53
N ALA A 239 -10.92 -25.56 35.27
CA ALA A 239 -10.72 -26.97 34.92
C ALA A 239 -9.31 -27.47 35.26
N THR A 240 -8.28 -26.66 35.01
CA THR A 240 -6.89 -27.01 35.36
C THR A 240 -6.64 -27.00 36.86
N ALA A 241 -7.18 -26.04 37.60
CA ALA A 241 -7.12 -26.05 39.06
C ALA A 241 -7.84 -27.27 39.67
N HIS A 242 -8.95 -27.71 39.05
CA HIS A 242 -9.64 -28.94 39.46
C HIS A 242 -8.84 -30.21 39.13
N LEU A 243 -8.17 -30.26 37.97
CA LEU A 243 -7.26 -31.37 37.63
C LEU A 243 -6.05 -31.42 38.59
N GLU A 244 -5.49 -30.27 38.96
CA GLU A 244 -4.42 -30.18 39.94
C GLU A 244 -4.86 -30.61 41.34
N SER A 245 -6.08 -30.26 41.75
CA SER A 245 -6.63 -30.71 43.04
C SER A 245 -6.85 -32.23 43.07
N LEU A 246 -7.30 -32.82 41.96
CA LEU A 246 -7.39 -34.27 41.80
C LEU A 246 -6.01 -34.94 41.76
N HIS A 247 -5.03 -34.35 41.07
CA HIS A 247 -3.66 -34.86 41.04
C HIS A 247 -3.01 -34.79 42.42
N THR A 248 -3.22 -33.71 43.18
CA THR A 248 -2.70 -33.59 44.55
C THR A 248 -3.44 -34.50 45.53
N ALA A 249 -4.76 -34.71 45.37
CA ALA A 249 -5.50 -35.73 46.11
C ALA A 249 -4.95 -37.14 45.81
N ARG A 250 -4.65 -37.44 44.54
CA ARG A 250 -4.03 -38.71 44.12
C ARG A 250 -2.60 -38.88 44.64
N ARG A 251 -1.81 -37.80 44.72
CA ARG A 251 -0.47 -37.83 45.33
C ARG A 251 -0.54 -38.04 46.85
N ARG A 252 -1.53 -37.45 47.52
CA ARG A 252 -1.80 -37.67 48.96
C ARG A 252 -2.33 -39.07 49.25
N ALA A 253 -3.04 -39.68 48.30
CA ALA A 253 -3.53 -41.05 48.37
C ALA A 253 -2.48 -42.13 48.00
N GLY A 254 -1.21 -41.76 47.80
CA GLY A 254 -0.15 -42.68 47.36
C GLY A 254 -0.01 -42.70 45.83
N GLY A 255 1.21 -42.48 45.35
CA GLY A 255 1.56 -42.14 43.96
C GLY A 255 1.21 -43.16 42.86
N PRO A 256 1.45 -42.81 41.58
CA PRO A 256 1.10 -43.63 40.43
C PRO A 256 2.02 -44.86 40.36
N GLY A 257 1.52 -46.04 40.72
CA GLY A 257 2.35 -47.25 40.67
C GLY A 257 1.76 -48.55 41.20
N SER A 258 0.45 -48.70 41.37
CA SER A 258 -0.13 -50.03 41.63
C SER A 258 -1.49 -50.18 40.97
N TYR A 259 -1.49 -50.64 39.72
CA TYR A 259 -2.66 -51.38 39.24
C TYR A 259 -2.62 -52.71 40.00
N VAL A 260 -3.25 -52.78 41.19
CA VAL A 260 -3.44 -54.06 41.88
C VAL A 260 -4.58 -54.75 41.13
N SER A 261 -4.25 -55.42 40.03
CA SER A 261 -5.19 -56.31 39.37
C SER A 261 -5.43 -57.49 40.29
N THR A 262 -6.65 -57.61 40.82
CA THR A 262 -7.07 -58.77 41.64
C THR A 262 -7.23 -60.04 40.81
N SER A 263 -7.19 -59.95 39.48
CA SER A 263 -7.26 -61.07 38.55
C SER A 263 -6.21 -61.03 37.46
N CYS A 264 -5.88 -62.21 36.93
CA CYS A 264 -4.96 -62.39 35.81
C CYS A 264 -5.61 -61.90 34.50
N PRO A 265 -5.01 -60.95 33.76
CA PRO A 265 -5.58 -60.42 32.51
C PRO A 265 -5.65 -61.41 31.34
N ILE A 266 -4.93 -62.53 31.42
CA ILE A 266 -4.86 -63.54 30.34
C ILE A 266 -5.94 -64.61 30.53
N CYS A 267 -6.08 -65.16 31.75
CA CYS A 267 -7.05 -66.22 32.05
C CYS A 267 -8.29 -65.74 32.82
N LEU A 268 -8.33 -64.46 33.24
CA LEU A 268 -9.41 -63.82 33.99
C LEU A 268 -9.69 -64.45 35.38
N GLN A 269 -8.80 -65.27 35.90
CA GLN A 269 -8.92 -65.86 37.24
C GLN A 269 -8.39 -64.90 38.31
N ASP A 270 -9.11 -64.81 39.43
CA ASP A 270 -8.67 -64.04 40.60
C ASP A 270 -7.44 -64.65 41.25
N PHE A 271 -6.51 -63.80 41.71
CA PHE A 271 -5.35 -64.25 42.48
C PHE A 271 -5.79 -64.60 43.91
N PRO A 272 -5.24 -65.66 44.53
CA PRO A 272 -5.55 -65.97 45.92
C PRO A 272 -5.16 -64.79 46.82
N PRO A 273 -6.00 -64.42 47.81
CA PRO A 273 -5.66 -63.35 48.73
C PRO A 273 -4.39 -63.73 49.49
N SER A 274 -3.38 -62.85 49.48
CA SER A 274 -2.19 -63.05 50.29
C SER A 274 -2.61 -63.21 51.75
N PRO A 275 -2.15 -64.25 52.49
CA PRO A 275 -2.41 -64.31 53.91
C PRO A 275 -1.92 -63.02 54.57
N PRO A 276 -2.66 -62.46 55.55
CA PRO A 276 -2.22 -61.26 56.23
C PRO A 276 -0.81 -61.50 56.79
N PRO A 277 0.05 -60.47 56.83
CA PRO A 277 1.38 -60.62 57.42
C PRO A 277 1.18 -61.16 58.84
N ARG A 278 1.66 -62.38 59.10
CA ARG A 278 1.79 -62.84 60.48
C ARG A 278 2.76 -61.87 61.12
N CYS A 279 2.30 -61.14 62.14
CA CYS A 279 3.18 -60.41 63.03
C CYS A 279 4.08 -61.45 63.71
N GLU A 280 5.26 -61.70 63.14
CA GLU A 280 6.32 -62.36 63.89
C GLU A 280 6.76 -61.40 65.00
N PRO A 281 6.79 -61.84 66.27
CA PRO A 281 7.29 -61.00 67.34
C PRO A 281 8.75 -60.69 67.05
N SER A 282 9.08 -59.40 67.08
CA SER A 282 10.41 -58.85 66.89
C SER A 282 11.44 -59.58 67.76
N LEU A 283 12.23 -60.46 67.14
CA LEU A 283 13.50 -60.90 67.70
C LEU A 283 14.53 -59.78 67.46
N SER A 284 15.22 -59.44 68.55
CA SER A 284 16.21 -58.38 68.70
C SER A 284 17.35 -58.41 67.66
N PRO A 285 18.00 -57.27 67.38
CA PRO A 285 18.82 -57.05 66.19
C PRO A 285 20.27 -57.56 66.32
N ASP A 286 20.49 -58.80 66.77
CA ASP A 286 21.85 -59.35 66.95
C ASP A 286 21.97 -60.81 66.49
N ARG A 287 21.76 -61.06 65.19
CA ARG A 287 22.44 -62.10 64.37
C ARG A 287 21.78 -62.16 62.98
N ALA A 288 22.55 -61.90 61.92
CA ALA A 288 22.17 -62.35 60.60
C ALA A 288 22.36 -63.88 60.54
N PRO A 289 21.35 -64.68 60.17
CA PRO A 289 21.54 -66.12 59.96
C PRO A 289 22.42 -66.35 58.71
N ASP A 290 23.30 -67.34 58.77
CA ASP A 290 24.19 -67.71 57.67
C ASP A 290 23.39 -68.14 56.43
N MET A 291 23.91 -67.84 55.23
CA MET A 291 23.23 -68.06 53.95
C MET A 291 22.73 -69.49 53.70
N MET A 292 23.27 -70.48 54.43
CA MET A 292 22.87 -71.88 54.33
C MET A 292 21.54 -72.16 55.04
N GLU A 293 21.21 -71.41 56.10
CA GLU A 293 19.96 -71.55 56.87
C GLU A 293 18.77 -70.90 56.14
N ALA A 294 19.01 -69.79 55.43
CA ALA A 294 18.03 -69.20 54.52
C ALA A 294 17.70 -70.11 53.31
N ALA A 295 18.69 -70.84 52.80
CA ALA A 295 18.51 -71.79 51.70
C ALA A 295 17.72 -73.05 52.11
N LEU A 296 17.88 -73.52 53.36
CA LEU A 296 17.13 -74.65 53.90
C LEU A 296 15.64 -74.30 54.09
N LEU A 297 15.33 -73.09 54.57
CA LEU A 297 13.96 -72.60 54.72
C LEU A 297 13.21 -72.44 53.38
N THR A 298 13.91 -72.04 52.31
CA THR A 298 13.30 -72.01 50.96
C THR A 298 12.99 -73.42 50.43
N SER A 299 13.79 -74.42 50.80
CA SER A 299 13.57 -75.81 50.36
C SER A 299 12.33 -76.47 51.02
N GLU A 300 12.02 -76.11 52.28
CA GLU A 300 10.81 -76.59 52.97
C GLU A 300 9.51 -75.87 52.56
N GLN A 301 9.61 -74.66 52.00
CA GLN A 301 8.47 -73.93 51.45
C GLN A 301 8.12 -74.39 50.03
N ASP A 302 9.11 -74.72 49.19
CA ASP A 302 8.85 -75.29 47.88
C ASP A 302 8.31 -76.73 47.95
N ALA A 303 8.64 -77.49 49.01
CA ALA A 303 8.17 -78.86 49.21
C ALA A 303 6.71 -79.00 49.73
N ARG A 304 6.04 -77.89 50.10
CA ARG A 304 4.62 -77.87 50.53
C ARG A 304 3.67 -77.27 49.49
N ARG A 305 4.08 -77.12 48.22
CA ARG A 305 3.17 -76.67 47.16
C ARG A 305 2.20 -77.77 46.75
N THR A 306 0.91 -77.47 46.83
CA THR A 306 -0.11 -78.32 46.22
C THR A 306 -0.08 -78.14 44.69
N PRO A 307 -0.19 -79.20 43.87
CA PRO A 307 -0.22 -79.06 42.41
C PRO A 307 -1.46 -78.27 42.00
N GLY A 308 -1.29 -77.01 41.60
CA GLY A 308 -2.39 -76.15 41.14
C GLY A 308 -2.49 -74.77 41.80
N GLU A 309 -1.61 -74.43 42.75
CA GLU A 309 -1.60 -73.10 43.38
C GLU A 309 -1.10 -72.01 42.40
N MET A 310 -1.97 -71.06 42.06
CA MET A 310 -1.67 -70.00 41.09
C MET A 310 -0.80 -68.91 41.73
N VAL A 311 0.49 -68.94 41.44
CA VAL A 311 1.43 -67.91 41.91
C VAL A 311 1.36 -66.69 40.97
N PRO A 312 1.04 -65.48 41.49
CA PRO A 312 1.09 -64.26 40.71
C PRO A 312 2.54 -63.82 40.46
N VAL A 313 2.84 -63.42 39.23
CA VAL A 313 4.16 -62.91 38.80
C VAL A 313 4.01 -61.49 38.28
N THR A 314 4.83 -60.57 38.80
CA THR A 314 4.87 -59.17 38.34
C THR A 314 6.04 -58.96 37.38
N ILE A 315 5.77 -58.46 36.18
CA ILE A 315 6.82 -58.14 35.19
C ILE A 315 7.34 -56.70 35.37
N SER A 316 8.43 -56.34 34.68
CA SER A 316 9.15 -55.07 34.86
C SER A 316 8.32 -53.80 34.64
N CYS A 317 7.26 -53.85 33.82
CA CYS A 317 6.32 -52.74 33.64
C CYS A 317 5.28 -52.61 34.78
N GLY A 318 5.32 -53.49 35.78
CA GLY A 318 4.44 -53.46 36.96
C GLY A 318 3.10 -54.20 36.81
N HIS A 319 2.89 -54.98 35.74
CA HIS A 319 1.65 -55.77 35.54
C HIS A 319 1.79 -57.19 36.10
N MET A 320 0.70 -57.73 36.67
CA MET A 320 0.65 -59.06 37.31
C MET A 320 -0.05 -60.09 36.42
N TYR A 321 0.47 -61.32 36.37
CA TYR A 321 -0.08 -62.46 35.61
C TYR A 321 0.08 -63.77 36.38
N CYS A 322 -0.71 -64.81 36.06
CA CYS A 322 -0.37 -66.17 36.49
C CYS A 322 0.93 -66.59 35.81
N GLU A 323 1.83 -67.23 36.57
CA GLU A 323 3.11 -67.75 36.06
C GLU A 323 2.97 -68.52 34.74
N ASN A 324 2.03 -69.47 34.69
CA ASN A 324 1.84 -70.30 33.50
C ASN A 324 1.28 -69.52 32.29
N CYS A 325 0.48 -68.47 32.54
CA CYS A 325 -0.10 -67.63 31.49
C CYS A 325 0.96 -66.76 30.81
N ILE A 326 1.84 -66.13 31.61
CA ILE A 326 2.89 -65.28 31.07
C ILE A 326 3.99 -66.10 30.39
N LEU A 327 4.33 -67.28 30.92
CA LEU A 327 5.29 -68.19 30.29
C LEU A 327 4.78 -68.73 28.95
N ASN A 328 3.49 -69.08 28.85
CA ASN A 328 2.89 -69.46 27.56
C ASN A 328 2.90 -68.31 26.55
N TRP A 329 2.61 -67.09 26.99
CA TRP A 329 2.68 -65.90 26.14
C TRP A 329 4.10 -65.65 25.61
N MET A 330 5.11 -65.73 26.49
CA MET A 330 6.53 -65.56 26.11
C MET A 330 6.99 -66.63 25.12
N ARG A 331 6.56 -67.89 25.30
CA ARG A 331 6.91 -69.00 24.38
C ARG A 331 6.33 -68.83 22.97
N GLN A 332 5.19 -68.14 22.84
CA GLN A 332 4.57 -67.87 21.53
C GLN A 332 5.25 -66.71 20.77
N CYS A 333 5.92 -65.78 21.47
CA CYS A 333 6.60 -64.64 20.88
C CYS A 333 8.10 -64.95 20.66
N SER A 334 8.45 -65.49 19.50
CA SER A 334 9.80 -66.04 19.22
C SER A 334 10.94 -65.03 19.02
N SER A 335 10.70 -63.71 19.00
CA SER A 335 11.79 -62.72 18.75
C SER A 335 11.88 -61.52 19.71
N SER A 336 10.85 -61.24 20.53
CA SER A 336 10.94 -60.27 21.64
C SER A 336 9.68 -60.34 22.53
N PRO A 337 9.78 -60.82 23.79
CA PRO A 337 8.62 -60.86 24.68
C PRO A 337 8.18 -59.43 25.05
N THR A 338 6.89 -59.14 24.87
CA THR A 338 6.28 -57.84 25.23
C THR A 338 5.13 -58.06 26.20
N CYS A 339 4.88 -57.07 27.05
CA CYS A 339 3.73 -57.08 27.96
C CYS A 339 2.41 -57.05 27.16
N PRO A 340 1.45 -57.98 27.41
CA PRO A 340 0.15 -57.98 26.75
C PRO A 340 -0.66 -56.68 26.90
N ILE A 341 -0.48 -55.96 28.00
CA ILE A 341 -1.26 -54.75 28.32
C ILE A 341 -0.63 -53.51 27.67
N CYS A 342 0.64 -53.23 27.98
CA CYS A 342 1.27 -51.98 27.60
C CYS A 342 2.26 -52.10 26.44
N ARG A 343 2.48 -53.32 25.92
CA ARG A 343 3.43 -53.64 24.83
C ARG A 343 4.89 -53.26 25.11
N ALA A 344 5.23 -52.90 26.35
CA ALA A 344 6.60 -52.68 26.78
C ALA A 344 7.42 -53.97 26.63
N ARG A 345 8.69 -53.85 26.22
CA ARG A 345 9.60 -54.99 26.13
C ARG A 345 9.88 -55.53 27.52
N ILE A 346 9.81 -56.86 27.66
CA ILE A 346 10.16 -57.55 28.90
C ILE A 346 11.68 -57.80 28.83
N SER A 347 12.46 -56.88 29.37
CA SER A 347 13.91 -57.03 29.53
C SER A 347 14.20 -57.92 30.74
N GLU A 348 15.08 -58.90 30.58
CA GLU A 348 15.55 -59.78 31.66
C GLU A 348 16.36 -58.96 32.68
N ALA A 349 15.69 -58.41 33.68
CA ALA A 349 16.13 -58.26 35.09
C ALA A 349 15.15 -57.35 35.85
N PRO A 350 14.62 -57.76 37.02
CA PRO A 350 13.81 -56.89 37.86
C PRO A 350 14.73 -55.87 38.57
N GLN A 351 14.72 -54.60 38.13
CA GLN A 351 15.44 -53.53 38.82
C GLN A 351 14.53 -52.80 39.80
N ARG A 352 14.93 -52.80 41.09
CA ARG A 352 14.39 -51.93 42.14
C ARG A 352 14.91 -50.50 41.94
N GLY A 353 13.99 -49.57 41.64
CA GLY A 353 14.16 -48.12 41.87
C GLY A 353 14.87 -47.31 40.78
N GLY A 354 14.23 -46.21 40.33
CA GLY A 354 14.89 -45.14 39.55
C GLY A 354 13.95 -44.34 38.62
N GLN A 355 13.95 -43.01 38.75
CA GLN A 355 13.09 -42.00 38.08
C GLN A 355 13.39 -41.76 36.57
N PRO A 356 12.49 -41.07 35.82
CA PRO A 356 12.57 -40.91 34.36
C PRO A 356 13.32 -39.64 33.90
N HIS A 357 14.12 -39.76 32.84
CA HIS A 357 14.66 -38.62 32.08
C HIS A 357 13.85 -38.33 30.81
N GLY A 358 13.70 -37.04 30.51
CA GLY A 358 12.83 -36.51 29.47
C GLY A 358 13.51 -36.05 28.17
N HIS A 359 12.62 -35.71 27.23
CA HIS A 359 12.70 -34.83 26.05
C HIS A 359 13.93 -34.85 25.12
N SER A 360 13.66 -35.09 23.83
CA SER A 360 14.47 -34.59 22.72
C SER A 360 13.61 -33.85 21.71
N ARG A 361 14.08 -32.65 21.35
CA ARG A 361 13.53 -31.71 20.37
C ARG A 361 13.81 -32.21 18.95
N GLU A 362 12.79 -32.23 18.10
CA GLU A 362 12.90 -32.50 16.67
C GLU A 362 13.55 -31.31 15.91
N ARG A 363 14.34 -31.64 14.90
CA ARG A 363 15.25 -30.80 14.10
C ARG A 363 14.57 -30.44 12.76
N GLN A 364 14.48 -29.16 12.38
CA GLN A 364 13.96 -28.75 11.06
C GLN A 364 15.00 -28.90 9.93
N PRO A 365 14.61 -29.31 8.71
CA PRO A 365 15.52 -29.40 7.55
C PRO A 365 15.45 -28.19 6.59
N SER A 366 16.36 -28.23 5.62
CA SER A 366 17.01 -27.17 4.83
C SER A 366 16.18 -26.36 3.81
N ARG A 367 16.56 -25.09 3.67
CA ARG A 367 16.19 -24.11 2.63
C ARG A 367 16.40 -24.63 1.20
N SER A 368 15.33 -24.76 0.44
CA SER A 368 15.32 -24.90 -1.01
C SER A 368 14.66 -23.66 -1.64
N GLN A 369 15.41 -22.93 -2.47
CA GLN A 369 15.07 -22.15 -3.68
C GLN A 369 13.66 -21.53 -3.92
N MET A 370 12.78 -21.45 -2.92
CA MET A 370 11.46 -20.81 -2.96
C MET A 370 11.41 -19.50 -2.15
N ASP A 371 12.49 -19.16 -1.44
CA ASP A 371 12.57 -17.97 -0.57
C ASP A 371 13.05 -16.69 -1.28
N PHE A 372 13.50 -16.75 -2.53
CA PHE A 372 14.22 -15.61 -3.14
C PHE A 372 13.30 -14.49 -3.68
N GLN A 373 12.09 -14.84 -4.13
CA GLN A 373 11.12 -13.91 -4.72
C GLN A 373 10.60 -12.83 -3.76
N PRO A 374 10.15 -13.15 -2.52
CA PRO A 374 9.67 -12.12 -1.59
C PRO A 374 10.79 -11.18 -1.12
N GLU A 375 12.01 -11.68 -0.97
CA GLU A 375 13.18 -10.86 -0.59
C GLU A 375 13.62 -9.93 -1.72
N LEU A 376 13.57 -10.38 -2.98
CA LEU A 376 13.89 -9.55 -4.15
C LEU A 376 12.88 -8.41 -4.31
N ALA A 377 11.58 -8.71 -4.21
CA ALA A 377 10.52 -7.70 -4.28
C ALA A 377 10.68 -6.63 -3.18
N TYR A 378 11.05 -7.04 -1.96
CA TYR A 378 11.32 -6.12 -0.86
C TYR A 378 12.49 -5.17 -1.17
N ARG A 379 13.61 -5.69 -1.70
CA ARG A 379 14.79 -4.88 -2.04
C ARG A 379 14.53 -3.90 -3.18
N LEU A 380 13.79 -4.34 -4.20
CA LEU A 380 13.37 -3.47 -5.31
C LEU A 380 12.41 -2.37 -4.83
N GLY A 381 11.49 -2.70 -3.92
CA GLY A 381 10.61 -1.71 -3.28
C GLY A 381 11.40 -0.65 -2.49
N ARG A 382 12.48 -1.03 -1.80
CA ARG A 382 13.38 -0.09 -1.12
C ARG A 382 14.11 0.81 -2.12
N LEU A 383 14.57 0.29 -3.26
CA LEU A 383 15.20 1.10 -4.30
C LEU A 383 14.24 2.10 -4.93
N ASN A 384 13.00 1.71 -5.21
CA ASN A 384 11.96 2.63 -5.67
C ASN A 384 11.64 3.72 -4.63
N PHE A 385 11.66 3.40 -3.33
CA PHE A 385 11.46 4.41 -2.29
C PHE A 385 12.56 5.49 -2.28
N PHE A 386 13.83 5.11 -2.44
CA PHE A 386 14.95 6.06 -2.41
C PHE A 386 15.25 6.72 -3.77
N TYR A 387 15.01 6.01 -4.87
CA TYR A 387 15.33 6.45 -6.23
C TYR A 387 14.15 6.27 -7.18
N PRO A 388 12.98 6.89 -6.89
CA PRO A 388 11.74 6.66 -7.63
C PRO A 388 11.81 7.10 -9.11
N ARG A 389 12.77 7.95 -9.45
CA ARG A 389 13.01 8.41 -10.83
C ARG A 389 13.84 7.45 -11.67
N ILE A 390 14.57 6.54 -11.03
CA ILE A 390 15.47 5.58 -11.70
C ILE A 390 14.87 4.17 -11.63
N VAL A 391 14.31 3.80 -10.47
CA VAL A 391 13.61 2.54 -10.25
C VAL A 391 12.14 2.87 -10.01
N THR A 392 11.32 2.73 -11.04
CA THR A 392 9.89 3.05 -10.99
C THR A 392 9.08 1.86 -10.42
N PRO A 393 7.85 2.08 -9.93
CA PRO A 393 6.99 0.99 -9.43
C PRO A 393 6.74 -0.10 -10.49
N MET A 394 6.65 0.30 -11.76
CA MET A 394 6.49 -0.62 -12.88
C MET A 394 7.74 -1.49 -13.11
N LEU A 395 8.95 -0.93 -12.93
CA LEU A 395 10.19 -1.71 -12.95
C LEU A 395 10.27 -2.66 -11.77
N VAL A 396 9.84 -2.25 -10.57
CA VAL A 396 9.79 -3.13 -9.39
C VAL A 396 8.88 -4.34 -9.64
N GLU A 397 7.67 -4.11 -10.15
CA GLU A 397 6.72 -5.17 -10.45
C GLU A 397 7.27 -6.14 -11.51
N ARG A 398 7.81 -5.59 -12.61
CA ARG A 398 8.39 -6.36 -13.72
C ARG A 398 9.61 -7.18 -13.31
N TRP A 399 10.53 -6.60 -12.54
CA TRP A 399 11.76 -7.27 -12.08
C TRP A 399 11.52 -8.24 -10.92
N SER A 400 10.44 -8.05 -10.17
CA SER A 400 10.02 -8.99 -9.12
C SER A 400 9.34 -10.24 -9.68
N HIS A 401 8.92 -10.23 -10.95
CA HIS A 401 8.21 -11.34 -11.56
C HIS A 401 9.12 -12.55 -11.83
N HIS A 402 8.63 -13.76 -11.57
CA HIS A 402 9.38 -15.01 -11.70
C HIS A 402 9.91 -15.32 -13.11
N SER A 403 9.32 -14.72 -14.14
CA SER A 403 9.73 -14.90 -15.54
C SER A 403 10.83 -13.94 -15.99
N PHE A 404 11.22 -12.95 -15.17
CA PHE A 404 12.27 -12.00 -15.49
C PHE A 404 13.65 -12.57 -15.11
N GLN A 405 14.46 -12.92 -16.11
CA GLN A 405 15.77 -13.57 -15.91
C GLN A 405 16.95 -12.75 -16.47
N HIS A 406 16.69 -11.54 -16.96
CA HIS A 406 17.71 -10.70 -17.59
C HIS A 406 18.35 -9.73 -16.57
N PRO A 407 19.54 -9.18 -16.84
CA PRO A 407 20.11 -8.11 -16.02
C PRO A 407 19.22 -6.86 -16.03
N PHE A 408 18.98 -6.24 -14.86
CA PHE A 408 18.10 -5.06 -14.73
C PHE A 408 18.54 -3.86 -15.58
N VAL A 409 19.85 -3.71 -15.76
CA VAL A 409 20.43 -2.61 -16.55
C VAL A 409 20.17 -2.74 -18.03
N ASP A 410 19.84 -3.94 -18.52
CA ASP A 410 19.54 -4.19 -19.94
C ASP A 410 18.04 -4.07 -20.23
N ASP A 411 17.22 -3.77 -19.22
CA ASP A 411 15.80 -3.50 -19.43
C ASP A 411 15.63 -2.21 -20.24
N PHE A 412 14.94 -2.32 -21.37
CA PHE A 412 14.64 -1.20 -22.26
C PHE A 412 13.96 -0.03 -21.53
N ALA A 413 13.08 -0.33 -20.57
CA ALA A 413 12.42 0.69 -19.77
C ALA A 413 13.41 1.42 -18.84
N TYR A 414 14.47 0.75 -18.36
CA TYR A 414 15.52 1.37 -17.57
C TYR A 414 16.49 2.21 -18.43
N GLN A 415 16.85 1.72 -19.62
CA GLN A 415 17.75 2.42 -20.54
C GLN A 415 17.15 3.73 -21.08
N ASN A 416 15.85 3.76 -21.36
CA ASN A 416 15.18 4.99 -21.78
C ASN A 416 15.23 6.08 -20.69
N ILE A 417 14.96 5.70 -19.43
CA ILE A 417 15.05 6.61 -18.28
C ILE A 417 16.47 7.15 -18.11
N ARG A 418 17.50 6.32 -18.35
CA ARG A 418 18.90 6.74 -18.29
C ARG A 418 19.25 7.75 -19.38
N SER A 419 18.78 7.54 -20.61
CA SER A 419 19.09 8.41 -21.76
C SER A 419 18.55 9.84 -21.61
N GLU A 420 17.41 9.98 -20.93
CA GLU A 420 16.73 11.25 -20.66
C GLU A 420 17.53 12.17 -19.71
N TYR A 421 18.42 11.60 -18.88
CA TYR A 421 19.30 12.36 -18.00
C TYR A 421 20.56 12.89 -18.67
N THR A 422 20.97 12.32 -19.81
CA THR A 422 22.22 12.66 -20.48
C THR A 422 22.15 13.80 -21.51
N SER A 423 20.96 14.32 -21.85
CA SER A 423 20.75 15.21 -23.00
C SER A 423 20.62 16.72 -22.70
N TYR A 424 20.85 17.18 -21.46
CA TYR A 424 20.61 18.58 -21.02
C TYR A 424 21.67 19.63 -21.43
N THR A 425 22.61 19.33 -22.32
CA THR A 425 23.71 20.24 -22.66
C THR A 425 23.77 20.55 -24.16
N THR A 426 22.92 21.45 -24.71
CA THR A 426 23.27 22.37 -25.82
C THR A 426 22.12 23.26 -26.35
N SER A 427 22.38 24.58 -26.33
CA SER A 427 22.08 25.61 -27.37
C SER A 427 20.70 26.30 -27.53
N SER A 428 20.82 27.54 -28.04
CA SER A 428 19.96 28.75 -28.00
C SER A 428 20.03 29.51 -29.35
N HIS A 429 19.15 30.53 -29.59
CA HIS A 429 19.15 31.69 -30.56
C HIS A 429 17.89 31.70 -31.51
N SER A 430 17.29 32.78 -32.06
CA SER A 430 17.12 34.26 -31.84
C SER A 430 16.34 34.91 -33.03
N HIS A 431 15.73 36.11 -32.85
CA HIS A 431 15.19 37.15 -33.82
C HIS A 431 13.65 37.17 -34.06
N GLY A 432 12.85 38.29 -34.03
CA GLY A 432 13.02 39.76 -33.96
C GLY A 432 12.03 40.61 -34.83
N GLY A 433 11.29 41.59 -34.24
CA GLY A 433 10.64 42.83 -34.83
C GLY A 433 9.22 42.70 -35.49
N SER A 434 8.21 43.62 -35.42
CA SER A 434 8.07 45.04 -35.03
C SER A 434 6.59 45.50 -34.78
N LEU A 435 6.39 46.42 -33.81
CA LEU A 435 5.44 47.55 -33.64
C LEU A 435 3.90 47.41 -33.82
N SER A 436 3.20 47.34 -32.68
CA SER A 436 1.87 47.90 -32.40
C SER A 436 1.82 48.32 -30.92
N ALA A 437 0.93 49.26 -30.59
CA ALA A 437 0.66 49.94 -29.30
C ALA A 437 1.51 49.50 -28.10
N SER A 438 2.12 50.46 -27.40
CA SER A 438 2.97 50.28 -26.21
C SER A 438 2.34 49.38 -25.14
N HIS A 439 2.50 48.08 -25.32
CA HIS A 439 2.28 47.08 -24.30
C HIS A 439 3.58 47.05 -23.49
N SER A 440 3.70 48.02 -22.59
CA SER A 440 4.38 47.78 -21.33
C SER A 440 3.24 47.74 -20.33
N PHE A 441 3.11 46.63 -19.62
CA PHE A 441 2.34 46.63 -18.40
C PHE A 441 2.87 47.79 -17.54
N GLY A 442 1.96 48.66 -17.10
CA GLY A 442 2.26 50.03 -16.67
C GLY A 442 2.98 50.15 -15.32
N GLY A 443 3.99 49.32 -15.01
CA GLY A 443 4.75 49.41 -13.75
C GLY A 443 3.90 49.26 -12.47
N GLY A 444 2.69 48.72 -12.56
CA GLY A 444 1.81 48.46 -11.43
C GLY A 444 2.33 47.35 -10.51
N SER A 445 1.75 47.25 -9.32
CA SER A 445 2.13 46.25 -8.32
C SER A 445 0.92 45.56 -7.71
N SER A 446 1.12 44.30 -7.32
CA SER A 446 0.17 43.48 -6.54
C SER A 446 0.23 43.78 -5.04
N MET A 447 1.20 44.56 -4.58
CA MET A 447 1.44 44.82 -3.16
C MET A 447 0.26 45.56 -2.52
N GLY A 448 -0.29 44.99 -1.44
CA GLY A 448 -1.50 45.51 -0.78
C GLY A 448 -2.79 45.32 -1.58
N GLY A 449 -2.74 44.58 -2.68
CA GLY A 449 -3.89 44.13 -3.44
C GLY A 449 -4.42 42.76 -3.00
N GLY A 450 -5.49 42.32 -3.63
CA GLY A 450 -6.19 41.07 -3.30
C GLY A 450 -5.65 39.86 -4.05
N GLY A 451 -6.41 38.79 -3.96
CA GLY A 451 -6.22 37.62 -4.77
C GLY A 451 -6.97 36.41 -4.22
N SER A 452 -7.30 35.50 -5.12
CA SER A 452 -7.86 34.20 -4.78
C SER A 452 -7.25 33.14 -5.68
N GLY A 453 -7.13 31.93 -5.15
CA GLY A 453 -6.65 30.78 -5.89
C GLY A 453 -7.34 29.50 -5.45
N GLY A 454 -7.22 28.48 -6.27
CA GLY A 454 -7.82 27.20 -5.96
C GLY A 454 -7.35 26.07 -6.86
N SER A 455 -7.73 24.88 -6.42
CA SER A 455 -7.55 23.63 -7.16
C SER A 455 -8.85 23.22 -7.85
N TRP A 456 -8.76 22.59 -9.02
CA TRP A 456 -9.92 21.99 -9.71
C TRP A 456 -9.87 20.48 -9.81
#